data_AF-A0A5J5C6P8-F1
#
_entry.id   AF-A0A5J5C6P8-F1
#
_cell.length_a   1.000
_cell.length_b   1.000
_cell.length_c   1.000
_cell.angle_alpha   90.00
_cell.angle_beta   90.00
_cell.angle_gamma   90.00
#
_symmetry.space_group_name_H-M   'P 1'
#
loop_
_entity.id
_entity.type
_entity.pdbx_description
1 polymer ?
#
loop_
_entity_poly.entity_id
_entity_poly.type
_entity_poly.pdbx_seq_one_letter_code
_entity_poly.pdbx_strand_id
1 'polypeptide(L)'
;MIHSLFLINASGDIFLEKHWKSVVSRSVCDYFFEAQERATEPENVPPVIPTPHHYLISVLRHRIYFVAVIQSEVPPLFVIEFLHRVVDTFQDYFGVCTEAAIKDNVVVVYELLEEMLDNGFPLATESNILKELIKPPTILRTMVNTITGSTNVGEQLPTGQLSVVPWRRTGVKYTNNEAYFDVVEEIDAIIDKSGSTITAEIQGVIDACVKLTGMPDLTLSFMNPRLLDDVSFHPCVRFKRWEAERILSFIPPDGNFRLLSYHVSSQNLVAIPVYIKHNITFREGSSQGRFD
;
A
#
# COMPACT_ATOMS: atom_id res chain seq x y z
N MET A 1 -13.49 -14.47 -8.16
CA MET A 1 -12.68 -13.62 -9.04
C MET A 1 -11.21 -13.98 -8.82
N ILE A 2 -10.68 -13.90 -7.59
CA ILE A 2 -9.41 -14.54 -7.17
C ILE A 2 -9.67 -15.96 -6.66
N HIS A 3 -8.92 -16.96 -7.10
CA HIS A 3 -9.08 -18.36 -6.69
C HIS A 3 -8.10 -18.75 -5.60
N SER A 4 -6.85 -18.30 -5.73
CA SER A 4 -5.77 -18.67 -4.82
C SER A 4 -4.72 -17.56 -4.73
N LEU A 5 -3.98 -17.55 -3.65
CA LEU A 5 -2.85 -16.68 -3.39
C LEU A 5 -1.67 -17.54 -2.95
N PHE A 6 -0.53 -17.38 -3.61
CA PHE A 6 0.73 -18.00 -3.25
C PHE A 6 1.73 -16.92 -2.85
N LEU A 7 2.47 -17.15 -1.77
CA LEU A 7 3.59 -16.32 -1.36
C LEU A 7 4.88 -17.07 -1.64
N ILE A 8 5.74 -16.43 -2.42
CA ILE A 8 6.99 -17.02 -2.93
C ILE A 8 8.15 -16.17 -2.44
N ASN A 9 9.14 -16.80 -1.81
CA ASN A 9 10.33 -16.10 -1.33
C ASN A 9 11.36 -15.88 -2.46
N ALA A 10 12.45 -15.18 -2.15
CA ALA A 10 13.51 -14.90 -3.11
C ALA A 10 14.26 -16.15 -3.62
N SER A 11 14.16 -17.28 -2.91
CA SER A 11 14.74 -18.56 -3.31
C SER A 11 13.86 -19.37 -4.26
N GLY A 12 12.62 -18.91 -4.52
CA GLY A 12 11.65 -19.64 -5.34
C GLY A 12 10.77 -20.62 -4.55
N ASP A 13 10.82 -20.61 -3.21
CA ASP A 13 9.98 -21.50 -2.40
C ASP A 13 8.60 -20.89 -2.16
N ILE A 14 7.56 -21.67 -2.45
CA ILE A 14 6.19 -21.38 -2.01
C ILE A 14 6.07 -21.72 -0.53
N PHE A 15 6.09 -20.71 0.32
CA PHE A 15 6.07 -20.91 1.77
C PHE A 15 4.68 -20.71 2.40
N LEU A 16 3.74 -20.12 1.68
CA LEU A 16 2.34 -20.00 2.09
C LEU A 16 1.42 -20.04 0.86
N GLU A 17 0.29 -20.73 1.00
CA GLU A 17 -0.78 -20.74 0.00
C GLU A 17 -2.15 -20.66 0.67
N LYS A 18 -3.09 -19.95 0.04
CA LYS A 18 -4.50 -19.88 0.46
C LYS A 18 -5.39 -20.02 -0.76
N HIS A 19 -6.40 -20.88 -0.65
CA HIS A 19 -7.43 -21.10 -1.67
C HIS A 19 -8.80 -20.67 -1.12
N TRP A 20 -9.60 -19.97 -1.94
CA TRP A 20 -10.94 -19.48 -1.55
C TRP A 20 -12.08 -20.13 -2.33
N LYS A 21 -11.80 -20.79 -3.45
CA LYS A 21 -12.82 -21.43 -4.29
C LYS A 21 -12.61 -22.93 -4.40
N SER A 22 -11.54 -23.30 -5.07
CA SER A 22 -11.10 -24.68 -5.26
C SER A 22 -9.61 -24.73 -5.02
N VAL A 23 -9.12 -25.90 -4.62
CA VAL A 23 -7.68 -26.15 -4.53
C VAL A 23 -7.08 -26.00 -5.93
N VAL A 24 -6.09 -25.14 -6.05
CA VAL A 24 -5.31 -24.93 -7.28
C VAL A 24 -3.96 -25.60 -7.09
N SER A 25 -3.57 -26.46 -8.03
CA SER A 25 -2.27 -27.14 -7.99
C SER A 25 -1.12 -26.13 -8.03
N ARG A 26 -0.09 -26.36 -7.20
CA ARG A 26 1.16 -25.57 -7.20
C ARG A 26 1.87 -25.54 -8.56
N SER A 27 1.65 -26.54 -9.41
CA SER A 27 2.18 -26.57 -10.78
C SER A 27 1.71 -25.38 -11.64
N VAL A 28 0.65 -24.67 -11.23
CA VAL A 28 0.28 -23.41 -11.89
C VAL A 28 1.39 -22.36 -11.75
N CYS A 29 2.17 -22.39 -10.67
CA CYS A 29 3.29 -21.48 -10.43
C CYS A 29 4.51 -21.79 -11.30
N ASP A 30 4.57 -22.94 -11.99
CA ASP A 30 5.68 -23.25 -12.90
C ASP A 30 5.81 -22.18 -14.01
N TYR A 31 4.67 -21.67 -14.50
CA TYR A 31 4.66 -20.53 -15.46
C TYR A 31 5.23 -19.24 -14.86
N PHE A 32 5.04 -19.03 -13.56
CA PHE A 32 5.64 -17.89 -12.86
C PHE A 32 7.14 -18.08 -12.69
N PHE A 33 7.60 -19.27 -12.29
CA PHE A 33 9.02 -19.59 -12.18
C PHE A 33 9.75 -19.48 -13.52
N GLU A 34 9.16 -19.98 -14.61
CA GLU A 34 9.71 -19.80 -15.95
C GLU A 34 9.83 -18.32 -16.36
N ALA A 35 8.90 -17.46 -15.93
CA ALA A 35 8.98 -16.03 -16.19
C ALA A 35 10.05 -15.36 -15.32
N GLN A 36 10.19 -15.82 -14.07
CA GLN A 36 11.21 -15.38 -13.14
C GLN A 36 12.63 -15.71 -13.64
N GLU A 37 12.85 -16.91 -14.16
CA GLU A 37 14.14 -17.33 -14.73
C GLU A 37 14.56 -16.52 -15.97
N ARG A 38 13.59 -16.01 -16.74
CA ARG A 38 13.84 -15.18 -17.92
C ARG A 38 14.11 -13.71 -17.57
N ALA A 39 13.69 -13.25 -16.40
CA ALA A 39 13.86 -11.87 -15.98
C ALA A 39 15.30 -11.62 -15.52
N THR A 40 15.89 -10.49 -15.94
CA THR A 40 17.23 -10.09 -15.50
C THR A 40 17.27 -9.66 -14.04
N GLU A 41 16.18 -9.06 -13.56
CA GLU A 41 16.00 -8.58 -12.20
C GLU A 41 14.61 -9.00 -11.70
N PRO A 42 14.42 -9.16 -10.38
CA PRO A 42 13.12 -9.55 -9.81
C PRO A 42 11.96 -8.64 -10.22
N GLU A 43 12.22 -7.35 -10.43
CA GLU A 43 11.22 -6.35 -10.82
C GLU A 43 10.81 -6.46 -12.30
N ASN A 44 11.61 -7.12 -13.13
CA ASN A 44 11.34 -7.31 -14.55
C ASN A 44 10.45 -8.52 -14.84
N VAL A 45 10.02 -9.26 -13.80
CA VAL A 45 9.03 -10.34 -13.97
C VAL A 45 7.69 -9.73 -14.38
N PRO A 46 7.07 -10.19 -15.50
CA PRO A 46 5.79 -9.65 -15.93
C PRO A 46 4.72 -9.77 -14.84
N PRO A 47 4.00 -8.68 -14.51
CA PRO A 47 3.02 -8.70 -13.42
C PRO A 47 1.77 -9.52 -13.75
N VAL A 48 1.54 -9.81 -15.03
CA VAL A 48 0.42 -10.65 -15.51
C VAL A 48 0.97 -11.72 -16.44
N ILE A 49 0.76 -12.98 -16.10
CA ILE A 49 1.24 -14.14 -16.86
C ILE A 49 0.04 -15.01 -17.24
N PRO A 50 -0.26 -15.18 -18.54
CA PRO A 50 -1.30 -16.08 -19.00
C PRO A 50 -0.83 -17.54 -18.92
N THR A 51 -1.72 -18.43 -18.51
CA THR A 51 -1.55 -19.89 -18.54
C THR A 51 -2.71 -20.53 -19.32
N PRO A 52 -2.69 -21.84 -19.64
CA PRO A 52 -3.76 -22.46 -20.42
C PRO A 52 -5.18 -22.33 -19.85
N HIS A 53 -5.30 -22.24 -18.51
CA HIS A 53 -6.61 -22.25 -17.82
C HIS A 53 -6.76 -21.16 -16.76
N HIS A 54 -5.70 -20.41 -16.46
CA HIS A 54 -5.68 -19.37 -15.43
C HIS A 54 -4.84 -18.19 -15.89
N TYR A 55 -4.95 -17.08 -15.19
CA TYR A 55 -3.96 -16.00 -15.22
C TYR A 55 -3.33 -15.86 -13.85
N LEU A 56 -2.02 -15.61 -13.84
CA LEU A 56 -1.28 -15.26 -12.64
C LEU A 56 -1.10 -13.75 -12.64
N ILE A 57 -1.46 -13.11 -11.53
CA ILE A 57 -1.22 -11.70 -11.30
C ILE A 57 -0.33 -11.57 -10.07
N SER A 58 0.78 -10.87 -10.19
CA SER A 58 1.79 -10.82 -9.14
C SER A 58 2.26 -9.41 -8.81
N VAL A 59 2.64 -9.22 -7.55
CA VAL A 59 3.37 -8.04 -7.08
C VAL A 59 4.59 -8.49 -6.26
N LEU A 60 5.69 -7.75 -6.39
CA LEU A 60 6.91 -7.95 -5.60
C LEU A 60 6.97 -6.89 -4.50
N ARG A 61 6.95 -7.29 -3.23
CA ARG A 61 7.11 -6.39 -2.07
C ARG A 61 7.95 -7.08 -1.01
N HIS A 62 8.88 -6.34 -0.39
CA HIS A 62 9.75 -6.86 0.67
C HIS A 62 10.48 -8.17 0.30
N ARG A 63 10.88 -8.32 -0.97
CA ARG A 63 11.50 -9.54 -1.54
C ARG A 63 10.61 -10.80 -1.50
N ILE A 64 9.30 -10.62 -1.43
CA ILE A 64 8.29 -11.67 -1.50
C ILE A 64 7.40 -11.39 -2.71
N TYR A 65 7.18 -12.39 -3.54
CA TYR A 65 6.15 -12.33 -4.56
C TYR A 65 4.82 -12.78 -3.99
N PHE A 66 3.80 -11.97 -4.18
CA PHE A 66 2.41 -12.29 -3.90
C PHE A 66 1.77 -12.61 -5.24
N VAL A 67 1.44 -13.87 -5.48
CA VAL A 67 0.93 -14.37 -6.77
C VAL A 67 -0.52 -14.80 -6.61
N ALA A 68 -1.44 -13.99 -7.12
CA ALA A 68 -2.85 -14.33 -7.22
C ALA A 68 -3.12 -15.16 -8.48
N VAL A 69 -3.96 -16.18 -8.34
CA VAL A 69 -4.47 -16.98 -9.46
C VAL A 69 -5.92 -16.61 -9.72
N ILE A 70 -6.24 -16.29 -10.97
CA ILE A 70 -7.60 -16.02 -11.45
C ILE A 70 -7.95 -16.98 -12.58
N GLN A 71 -9.22 -17.34 -12.72
CA GLN A 71 -9.69 -18.24 -13.80
C GLN A 71 -10.51 -17.50 -14.87
N SER A 72 -11.12 -16.37 -14.52
CA SER A 72 -11.87 -15.51 -15.43
C SER A 72 -11.14 -14.20 -15.65
N GLU A 73 -11.39 -13.55 -16.78
CA GLU A 73 -10.88 -12.21 -17.05
C GLU A 73 -11.47 -11.20 -16.06
N VAL A 74 -10.59 -10.40 -15.45
CA VAL A 74 -10.92 -9.36 -14.48
C VAL A 74 -9.96 -8.19 -14.69
N PRO A 75 -10.33 -6.94 -14.33
CA PRO A 75 -9.40 -5.81 -14.41
C PRO A 75 -8.13 -6.10 -13.59
N PRO A 76 -6.92 -6.19 -14.20
CA PRO A 76 -5.73 -6.62 -13.47
C PRO A 76 -5.34 -5.68 -12.32
N LEU A 77 -5.57 -4.38 -12.50
CA LEU A 77 -5.33 -3.36 -11.47
C LEU A 77 -6.14 -3.61 -10.20
N PHE A 78 -7.33 -4.19 -10.29
CA PHE A 78 -8.13 -4.54 -9.13
C PHE A 78 -7.43 -5.60 -8.26
N VAL A 79 -6.86 -6.62 -8.91
CA VAL A 79 -6.14 -7.69 -8.22
C VAL A 79 -4.81 -7.18 -7.65
N ILE A 80 -4.09 -6.35 -8.42
CA ILE A 80 -2.84 -5.70 -7.97
C ILE A 80 -3.08 -4.84 -6.72
N GLU A 81 -4.13 -4.02 -6.72
CA GLU A 81 -4.49 -3.19 -5.57
C GLU A 81 -4.84 -4.05 -4.35
N PHE A 82 -5.61 -5.12 -4.54
CA PHE A 82 -5.90 -6.06 -3.46
C PHE A 82 -4.62 -6.69 -2.88
N LEU A 83 -3.67 -7.11 -3.73
CA LEU A 83 -2.40 -7.66 -3.25
C LEU A 83 -1.57 -6.63 -2.47
N HIS A 84 -1.55 -5.37 -2.89
CA HIS A 84 -0.93 -4.29 -2.11
C HIS A 84 -1.62 -4.10 -0.76
N ARG A 85 -2.96 -4.16 -0.71
CA ARG A 85 -3.70 -4.13 0.56
C ARG A 85 -3.35 -5.30 1.48
N VAL A 86 -3.14 -6.51 0.95
CA VAL A 86 -2.65 -7.63 1.78
C VAL A 86 -1.27 -7.33 2.39
N VAL A 87 -0.35 -6.79 1.58
CA VAL A 87 1.00 -6.42 2.06
C VAL A 87 0.91 -5.36 3.16
N ASP A 88 0.11 -4.33 2.97
CA ASP A 88 -0.04 -3.24 3.94
C ASP A 88 -0.69 -3.73 5.23
N THR A 89 -1.70 -4.62 5.15
CA THR A 89 -2.30 -5.24 6.33
C THR A 89 -1.25 -6.05 7.11
N PHE A 90 -0.39 -6.82 6.44
CA PHE A 90 0.67 -7.56 7.13
C PHE A 90 1.70 -6.63 7.78
N GLN A 91 2.08 -5.56 7.10
CA GLN A 91 2.97 -4.54 7.66
C GLN A 91 2.36 -3.91 8.91
N ASP A 92 1.07 -3.57 8.87
CA ASP A 92 0.38 -2.89 9.96
C ASP A 92 0.09 -3.82 11.16
N TYR A 93 -0.08 -5.12 10.93
CA TYR A 93 -0.26 -6.11 11.99
C TYR A 93 1.04 -6.55 12.65
N PHE A 94 2.10 -6.73 11.86
CA PHE A 94 3.35 -7.36 12.32
C PHE A 94 4.52 -6.37 12.42
N GLY A 95 4.32 -5.12 12.00
CA GLY A 95 5.35 -4.07 11.89
C GLY A 95 6.26 -4.23 10.66
N VAL A 96 6.44 -5.46 10.17
CA VAL A 96 7.25 -5.82 9.01
C VAL A 96 6.56 -6.90 8.18
N CYS A 97 6.74 -6.86 6.87
CA CYS A 97 6.26 -7.90 5.96
C CYS A 97 7.45 -8.78 5.50
N THR A 98 7.83 -9.78 6.32
CA THR A 98 8.94 -10.70 6.00
C THR A 98 8.47 -12.16 6.10
N GLU A 99 9.19 -13.08 5.44
CA GLU A 99 8.87 -14.52 5.50
C GLU A 99 8.81 -15.04 6.94
N ALA A 100 9.76 -14.63 7.79
CA ALA A 100 9.78 -15.00 9.20
C ALA A 100 8.55 -14.48 9.95
N ALA A 101 8.23 -13.18 9.82
CA ALA A 101 7.07 -12.60 10.50
C ALA A 101 5.74 -13.24 10.05
N ILE A 102 5.61 -13.58 8.77
CA ILE A 102 4.42 -14.26 8.23
C ILE A 102 4.32 -15.70 8.77
N LYS A 103 5.43 -16.45 8.79
CA LYS A 103 5.46 -17.82 9.34
C LYS A 103 5.18 -17.87 10.84
N ASP A 104 5.76 -16.95 11.60
CA ASP A 104 5.57 -16.86 13.06
C ASP A 104 4.10 -16.52 13.42
N ASN A 105 3.37 -15.88 12.51
CA ASN A 105 1.98 -15.46 12.71
C ASN A 105 1.00 -16.14 11.75
N VAL A 106 1.31 -17.34 11.26
CA VAL A 106 0.57 -18.02 10.18
C VAL A 106 -0.93 -18.15 10.44
N VAL A 107 -1.35 -18.37 11.69
CA VAL A 107 -2.77 -18.45 12.07
C VAL A 107 -3.48 -17.13 11.82
N VAL A 108 -2.92 -16.02 12.31
CA VAL A 108 -3.47 -14.67 12.12
C VAL A 108 -3.45 -14.30 10.63
N VAL A 109 -2.43 -14.70 9.89
CA VAL A 109 -2.35 -14.50 8.44
C VAL A 109 -3.53 -15.18 7.73
N TYR A 110 -3.84 -16.43 8.06
CA TYR A 110 -4.99 -17.12 7.48
C TYR A 110 -6.32 -16.48 7.87
N GLU A 111 -6.49 -16.10 9.14
CA GLU A 111 -7.68 -15.36 9.60
C GLU A 111 -7.85 -14.06 8.80
N LEU A 112 -6.78 -13.27 8.62
CA LEU A 112 -6.81 -12.02 7.85
C LEU A 112 -7.18 -12.25 6.39
N LEU A 113 -6.54 -13.24 5.74
CA LEU A 113 -6.81 -13.56 4.34
C LEU A 113 -8.25 -14.06 4.12
N GLU A 114 -8.85 -14.72 5.10
CA GLU A 114 -10.26 -15.12 5.06
C GLU A 114 -11.20 -13.94 5.21
N GLU A 115 -10.92 -12.99 6.10
CA GLU A 115 -11.78 -11.81 6.26
C GLU A 115 -11.61 -10.78 5.14
N MET A 116 -10.42 -10.67 4.57
CA MET A 116 -10.14 -9.73 3.47
C MET A 116 -10.80 -10.17 2.15
N LEU A 117 -11.04 -11.46 1.95
CA LEU A 117 -11.52 -12.00 0.68
C LEU A 117 -12.49 -13.17 0.91
N ASP A 118 -13.74 -13.00 0.44
CA ASP A 118 -14.77 -14.05 0.49
C ASP A 118 -15.10 -14.55 -0.92
N ASN A 119 -15.08 -15.87 -1.12
CA ASN A 119 -15.34 -16.55 -2.40
C ASN A 119 -14.59 -15.90 -3.60
N GLY A 120 -13.41 -15.36 -3.32
CA GLY A 120 -12.58 -14.70 -4.31
C GLY A 120 -12.92 -13.25 -4.61
N PHE A 121 -13.71 -12.56 -3.78
CA PHE A 121 -14.05 -11.14 -3.89
C PHE A 121 -13.60 -10.39 -2.62
N PRO A 122 -12.91 -9.24 -2.73
CA PRO A 122 -12.54 -8.44 -1.58
C PRO A 122 -13.76 -8.00 -0.77
N LEU A 123 -13.66 -8.14 0.55
CA LEU A 123 -14.72 -7.80 1.49
C LEU A 123 -14.23 -6.71 2.46
N ALA A 124 -13.53 -7.08 3.53
CA ALA A 124 -13.05 -6.15 4.55
C ALA A 124 -11.54 -5.89 4.39
N THR A 125 -11.17 -4.79 3.76
CA THR A 125 -9.76 -4.40 3.57
C THR A 125 -9.31 -3.22 4.44
N GLU A 126 -10.22 -2.67 5.24
CA GLU A 126 -9.93 -1.56 6.15
C GLU A 126 -9.25 -2.06 7.43
N SER A 127 -8.01 -1.61 7.68
CA SER A 127 -7.20 -2.02 8.83
C SER A 127 -7.94 -1.89 10.16
N ASN A 128 -8.63 -0.76 10.39
CA ASN A 128 -9.34 -0.51 11.64
C ASN A 128 -10.46 -1.52 11.89
N ILE A 129 -11.14 -2.00 10.84
CA ILE A 129 -12.19 -3.02 10.93
C ILE A 129 -11.56 -4.39 11.15
N LEU A 130 -10.52 -4.71 10.39
CA LEU A 130 -9.77 -5.95 10.55
C LEU A 130 -9.27 -6.08 11.99
N LYS A 131 -8.74 -5.02 12.60
CA LYS A 131 -8.21 -5.03 13.98
C LYS A 131 -9.28 -5.22 15.06
N GLU A 132 -10.56 -4.99 14.75
CA GLU A 132 -11.66 -5.36 15.64
C GLU A 132 -11.99 -6.84 15.53
N LEU A 133 -12.06 -7.37 14.30
CA LEU A 133 -12.37 -8.77 14.01
C LEU A 133 -11.25 -9.71 14.44
N ILE A 134 -10.02 -9.36 14.08
CA ILE A 134 -8.82 -10.14 14.27
C ILE A 134 -7.82 -9.21 14.91
N LYS A 135 -7.70 -9.29 16.21
CA LYS A 135 -6.89 -8.32 16.95
C LYS A 135 -5.39 -8.66 16.77
N PRO A 136 -4.50 -7.67 16.58
CA PRO A 136 -3.09 -7.92 16.34
C PRO A 136 -2.40 -8.74 17.45
N PRO A 137 -1.47 -9.63 17.08
CA PRO A 137 -0.65 -10.35 18.04
C PRO A 137 0.32 -9.38 18.71
N THR A 138 0.26 -9.30 20.04
CA THR A 138 1.22 -8.53 20.86
C THR A 138 1.82 -9.45 21.91
N ILE A 139 3.06 -9.21 22.36
CA ILE A 139 3.77 -10.08 23.30
C ILE A 139 2.92 -10.41 24.53
N LEU A 140 2.32 -9.37 25.14
CA LEU A 140 1.45 -9.53 26.30
C LEU A 140 0.24 -10.42 26.00
N ARG A 141 -0.35 -10.27 24.81
CA ARG A 141 -1.51 -11.04 24.42
C ARG A 141 -1.18 -12.48 24.09
N THR A 142 -0.06 -12.73 23.43
CA THR A 142 0.40 -14.11 23.19
C THR A 142 0.52 -14.86 24.51
N MET A 143 1.08 -14.22 25.54
CA MET A 143 1.15 -14.81 26.89
C MET A 143 -0.24 -15.03 27.52
N VAL A 144 -1.15 -14.06 27.42
CA VAL A 144 -2.52 -14.21 27.93
C VAL A 144 -3.22 -15.38 27.25
N ASN A 145 -3.21 -15.44 25.92
CA ASN A 145 -3.87 -16.51 25.15
C ASN A 145 -3.33 -17.91 25.51
N THR A 146 -2.02 -18.05 25.75
CA THR A 146 -1.44 -19.33 26.19
C THR A 146 -1.95 -19.75 27.57
N ILE A 147 -2.24 -18.80 28.46
CA ILE A 147 -2.71 -19.06 29.82
C ILE A 147 -4.23 -19.28 29.86
N THR A 148 -5.00 -18.54 29.07
CA THR A 148 -6.47 -18.53 29.11
C THR A 148 -7.12 -19.43 28.06
N GLY A 149 -6.36 -19.88 27.05
CA GLY A 149 -6.90 -20.57 25.89
C GLY A 149 -7.74 -19.68 24.95
N SER A 150 -7.65 -18.35 25.09
CA SER A 150 -8.40 -17.41 24.23
C SER A 150 -7.77 -17.23 22.85
N THR A 151 -8.59 -16.89 21.86
CA THR A 151 -8.16 -16.66 20.47
C THR A 151 -7.93 -15.17 20.16
N ASN A 152 -7.38 -14.87 18.98
CA ASN A 152 -7.21 -13.50 18.52
C ASN A 152 -8.49 -12.88 17.92
N VAL A 153 -9.45 -13.73 17.57
CA VAL A 153 -10.77 -13.35 17.03
C VAL A 153 -11.57 -12.57 18.08
N GLY A 154 -12.19 -11.48 17.66
CA GLY A 154 -13.06 -10.66 18.49
C GLY A 154 -14.38 -11.36 18.80
N GLU A 155 -14.87 -11.19 20.04
CA GLU A 155 -16.17 -11.75 20.47
C GLU A 155 -17.38 -10.95 19.94
N GLN A 156 -17.15 -9.72 19.48
CA GLN A 156 -18.19 -8.81 18.99
C GLN A 156 -17.89 -8.42 17.55
N LEU A 157 -18.93 -8.49 16.71
CA LEU A 157 -18.84 -8.03 15.33
C LEU A 157 -18.66 -6.49 15.29
N PRO A 158 -17.85 -5.97 14.36
CA PRO A 158 -17.68 -4.55 14.14
C PRO A 158 -19.01 -3.89 13.84
N THR A 159 -19.36 -2.86 14.61
CA THR A 159 -20.51 -2.00 14.27
C THR A 159 -20.29 -1.23 12.97
N GLY A 160 -19.02 -1.11 12.53
CA GLY A 160 -18.60 -0.39 11.33
C GLY A 160 -18.72 -1.15 10.01
N GLN A 161 -18.89 -2.48 9.99
CA GLN A 161 -18.89 -3.26 8.74
C GLN A 161 -20.01 -2.88 7.77
N LEU A 162 -21.14 -2.38 8.28
CA LEU A 162 -22.27 -1.86 7.49
C LEU A 162 -22.37 -0.32 7.53
N SER A 163 -21.38 0.35 8.11
CA SER A 163 -21.33 1.81 8.23
C SER A 163 -20.90 2.44 6.91
N VAL A 164 -21.40 3.65 6.65
CA VAL A 164 -20.89 4.52 5.57
C VAL A 164 -19.49 5.07 5.85
N VAL A 165 -18.94 4.80 7.04
CA VAL A 165 -17.59 5.19 7.48
C VAL A 165 -16.81 3.93 7.93
N PRO A 166 -16.49 3.00 7.00
CA PRO A 166 -15.89 1.73 7.36
C PRO A 166 -14.46 1.89 7.91
N TRP A 167 -13.74 2.96 7.57
CA TRP A 167 -12.36 3.16 8.02
C TRP A 167 -12.22 3.68 9.46
N ARG A 168 -13.32 3.98 10.17
CA ARG A 168 -13.28 4.52 11.55
C ARG A 168 -14.22 3.78 12.50
N ARG A 169 -13.66 3.38 13.65
CA ARG A 169 -14.35 2.67 14.72
C ARG A 169 -15.21 3.60 15.56
N THR A 170 -16.32 3.07 16.08
CA THR A 170 -17.14 3.78 17.06
C THR A 170 -16.52 3.68 18.45
N GLY A 171 -16.76 4.67 19.31
CA GLY A 171 -16.31 4.62 20.71
C GLY A 171 -14.80 4.78 20.94
N VAL A 172 -14.01 5.18 19.93
CA VAL A 172 -12.60 5.55 20.09
C VAL A 172 -12.47 6.64 21.17
N LYS A 173 -11.54 6.47 22.12
CA LYS A 173 -11.29 7.41 23.22
C LYS A 173 -9.80 7.66 23.38
N TYR A 174 -9.42 8.93 23.46
CA TYR A 174 -8.09 9.38 23.83
C TYR A 174 -8.17 10.33 25.03
N THR A 175 -7.13 10.32 25.87
CA THR A 175 -7.01 11.28 26.98
C THR A 175 -6.81 12.70 26.45
N ASN A 176 -5.98 12.84 25.42
CA ASN A 176 -5.73 14.08 24.69
C ASN A 176 -6.14 13.88 23.23
N ASN A 177 -6.88 14.85 22.70
CA ASN A 177 -7.29 14.84 21.30
C ASN A 177 -6.26 15.59 20.47
N GLU A 178 -5.56 14.87 19.58
CA GLU A 178 -4.47 15.41 18.77
C GLU A 178 -4.60 14.92 17.32
N ALA A 179 -4.24 15.77 16.36
CA ALA A 179 -4.17 15.41 14.95
C ALA A 179 -2.92 16.06 14.33
N TYR A 180 -2.06 15.23 13.77
CA TYR A 180 -0.83 15.63 13.10
C TYR A 180 -0.97 15.38 11.60
N PHE A 181 -0.43 16.29 10.79
CA PHE A 181 -0.42 16.21 9.33
C PHE A 181 0.99 16.51 8.85
N ASP A 182 1.62 15.53 8.23
CA ASP A 182 2.95 15.62 7.67
C ASP A 182 2.82 15.81 6.16
N VAL A 183 3.30 16.95 5.68
CA VAL A 183 3.35 17.26 4.24
C VAL A 183 4.75 16.92 3.75
N VAL A 184 4.85 15.86 2.95
CA VAL A 184 6.12 15.35 2.40
C VAL A 184 6.10 15.59 0.90
N GLU A 185 7.09 16.34 0.41
CA GLU A 185 7.22 16.69 -1.00
C GLU A 185 8.57 16.21 -1.53
N GLU A 186 8.53 15.52 -2.66
CA GLU A 186 9.68 15.16 -3.48
C GLU A 186 9.72 16.07 -4.71
N ILE A 187 10.86 16.71 -4.96
CA ILE A 187 11.04 17.64 -6.09
C ILE A 187 11.90 16.96 -7.14
N ASP A 188 11.29 16.64 -8.27
CA ASP A 188 11.99 16.14 -9.45
C ASP A 188 12.33 17.32 -10.37
N ALA A 189 13.60 17.54 -10.65
CA ALA A 189 14.04 18.65 -11.48
C ALA A 189 15.17 18.28 -12.46
N ILE A 190 15.07 18.79 -13.68
CA ILE A 190 16.13 18.72 -14.69
C ILE A 190 16.78 20.10 -14.79
N ILE A 191 18.06 20.18 -14.48
CA ILE A 191 18.86 21.42 -14.54
C ILE A 191 19.85 21.30 -15.69
N ASP A 192 19.90 22.30 -16.55
CA ASP A 192 20.83 22.32 -17.68
C ASP A 192 22.28 22.62 -17.25
N LYS A 193 23.20 22.57 -18.22
CA LYS A 193 24.63 22.88 -17.97
C LYS A 193 24.89 24.33 -17.53
N SER A 194 23.97 25.25 -17.80
CA SER A 194 24.08 26.66 -17.39
C SER A 194 23.60 26.90 -15.96
N GLY A 195 22.94 25.91 -15.35
CA GLY A 195 22.29 26.03 -14.05
C GLY A 195 20.83 26.52 -14.15
N SER A 196 20.24 26.49 -15.34
CA SER A 196 18.83 26.85 -15.58
C SER A 196 17.94 25.63 -15.41
N THR A 197 16.82 25.79 -14.70
CA THR A 197 15.79 24.74 -14.56
C THR A 197 15.06 24.55 -15.89
N ILE A 198 15.14 23.34 -16.46
CA ILE A 198 14.37 22.94 -17.65
C ILE A 198 12.98 22.50 -17.23
N THR A 199 12.90 21.60 -16.24
CA THR A 199 11.65 21.14 -15.64
C THR A 199 11.83 21.03 -14.14
N ALA A 200 10.77 21.31 -13.40
CA ALA A 200 10.66 21.00 -11.99
C ALA A 200 9.21 20.65 -11.69
N GLU A 201 8.98 19.53 -11.04
CA GLU A 201 7.67 19.06 -10.60
C GLU A 201 7.73 18.63 -9.13
N ILE A 202 6.58 18.58 -8.48
CA ILE A 202 6.50 18.15 -7.08
C ILE A 202 5.57 16.95 -6.99
N GLN A 203 6.05 15.88 -6.38
CA GLN A 203 5.24 14.76 -5.94
C GLN A 203 4.99 14.92 -4.43
N GLY A 204 3.75 15.20 -4.07
CA GLY A 204 3.36 15.53 -2.71
C GLY A 204 2.50 14.47 -2.06
N VAL A 205 2.71 14.25 -0.78
CA VAL A 205 1.90 13.37 0.07
C VAL A 205 1.55 14.10 1.36
N ILE A 206 0.31 13.92 1.82
CA ILE A 206 -0.10 14.31 3.16
C ILE A 206 -0.43 13.06 3.95
N ASP A 207 0.47 12.69 4.86
CA ASP A 207 0.25 11.61 5.82
C ASP A 207 -0.29 12.21 7.12
N ALA A 208 -1.20 11.50 7.78
CA ALA A 208 -1.90 11.99 8.96
C ALA A 208 -1.82 10.99 10.12
N CYS A 209 -1.62 11.48 11.33
CA CYS A 209 -1.75 10.73 12.57
C CYS A 209 -2.88 11.34 13.40
N VAL A 210 -4.05 10.69 13.42
CA VAL A 210 -5.25 11.22 14.07
C VAL A 210 -5.59 10.41 15.33
N LYS A 211 -5.47 11.09 16.49
CA LYS A 211 -5.80 10.55 17.82
C LYS A 211 -6.94 11.37 18.43
N LEU A 212 -8.12 11.21 17.85
CA LEU A 212 -9.33 11.95 18.24
C LEU A 212 -10.39 11.01 18.79
N THR A 213 -11.12 11.46 19.80
CA THR A 213 -12.23 10.72 20.44
C THR A 213 -13.49 10.78 19.59
N GLY A 214 -14.26 9.69 19.54
CA GLY A 214 -15.56 9.63 18.87
C GLY A 214 -15.45 9.61 17.34
N MET A 215 -16.38 10.31 16.67
CA MET A 215 -16.48 10.41 15.21
C MET A 215 -16.29 11.88 14.78
N PRO A 216 -15.04 12.40 14.80
CA PRO A 216 -14.77 13.78 14.45
C PRO A 216 -15.00 14.02 12.96
N ASP A 217 -15.67 15.11 12.62
CA ASP A 217 -15.81 15.60 11.26
C ASP A 217 -14.81 16.74 11.05
N LEU A 218 -13.76 16.47 10.28
CA LEU A 218 -12.68 17.42 10.04
C LEU A 218 -12.89 18.18 8.73
N THR A 219 -12.43 19.42 8.74
CA THR A 219 -12.35 20.27 7.56
C THR A 219 -10.96 20.86 7.43
N LEU A 220 -10.33 20.74 6.25
CA LEU A 220 -9.01 21.29 5.94
C LEU A 220 -9.09 22.07 4.63
N SER A 221 -8.54 23.29 4.64
CA SER A 221 -8.48 24.17 3.47
C SER A 221 -7.03 24.50 3.13
N PHE A 222 -6.68 24.44 1.86
CA PHE A 222 -5.38 24.92 1.37
C PHE A 222 -5.47 26.41 1.02
N MET A 223 -4.35 27.12 1.16
CA MET A 223 -4.25 28.51 0.74
C MET A 223 -4.43 28.66 -0.78
N ASN A 224 -3.88 27.73 -1.56
CA ASN A 224 -4.05 27.70 -3.01
C ASN A 224 -4.26 26.26 -3.52
N PRO A 225 -5.49 25.72 -3.40
CA PRO A 225 -5.79 24.36 -3.80
C PRO A 225 -5.65 24.12 -5.31
N ARG A 226 -5.53 25.19 -6.12
CA ARG A 226 -5.37 25.10 -7.58
C ARG A 226 -3.97 24.67 -8.01
N LEU A 227 -2.99 24.67 -7.10
CA LEU A 227 -1.65 24.15 -7.39
C LEU A 227 -1.60 22.62 -7.35
N LEU A 228 -2.60 22.00 -6.73
CA LEU A 228 -2.67 20.55 -6.57
C LEU A 228 -3.31 19.96 -7.83
N ASP A 229 -2.46 19.43 -8.71
CA ASP A 229 -2.82 18.65 -9.87
C ASP A 229 -2.94 17.16 -9.48
N ASP A 230 -3.72 16.38 -10.25
CA ASP A 230 -3.86 14.91 -10.13
C ASP A 230 -4.02 14.36 -8.68
N VAL A 231 -4.86 15.04 -7.89
CA VAL A 231 -5.04 14.70 -6.48
C VAL A 231 -5.76 13.36 -6.31
N SER A 232 -5.13 12.46 -5.56
CA SER A 232 -5.70 11.18 -5.14
C SER A 232 -6.00 11.21 -3.64
N PHE A 233 -7.23 10.86 -3.27
CA PHE A 233 -7.72 10.98 -1.90
C PHE A 233 -7.86 9.62 -1.21
N HIS A 234 -7.67 9.62 0.11
CA HIS A 234 -8.20 8.55 0.95
C HIS A 234 -9.72 8.48 0.82
N PRO A 235 -10.34 7.28 0.85
CA PRO A 235 -11.80 7.12 0.80
C PRO A 235 -12.60 7.92 1.84
N CYS A 236 -11.94 8.36 2.91
CA CYS A 236 -12.56 9.20 3.93
C CYS A 236 -12.94 10.60 3.47
N VAL A 237 -12.36 11.08 2.37
CA VAL A 237 -12.61 12.42 1.84
C VAL A 237 -13.90 12.46 1.03
N ARG A 238 -14.76 13.41 1.35
CA ARG A 238 -15.99 13.69 0.59
C ARG A 238 -15.65 14.37 -0.73
N PHE A 239 -15.38 13.56 -1.75
CA PHE A 239 -14.97 14.03 -3.09
C PHE A 239 -15.87 15.13 -3.67
N LYS A 240 -17.21 14.98 -3.59
CA LYS A 240 -18.16 15.98 -4.10
C LYS A 240 -17.98 17.37 -3.49
N ARG A 241 -17.59 17.43 -2.20
CA ARG A 241 -17.34 18.70 -1.53
C ARG A 241 -16.00 19.31 -1.94
N TRP A 242 -14.98 18.48 -2.12
CA TRP A 242 -13.71 18.93 -2.72
C TRP A 242 -13.91 19.49 -4.14
N GLU A 243 -14.72 18.83 -4.95
CA GLU A 243 -15.00 19.25 -6.33
C GLU A 243 -15.72 20.62 -6.38
N ALA A 244 -16.72 20.81 -5.53
CA ALA A 244 -17.52 22.05 -5.51
C ALA A 244 -16.82 23.22 -4.81
N GLU A 245 -16.17 22.97 -3.67
CA GLU A 245 -15.70 24.02 -2.74
C GLU A 245 -14.18 24.08 -2.64
N ARG A 246 -13.44 23.08 -3.15
CA ARG A 246 -12.00 22.90 -2.89
C ARG A 246 -11.64 22.86 -1.40
N ILE A 247 -12.56 22.30 -0.60
CA ILE A 247 -12.41 22.08 0.83
C ILE A 247 -12.36 20.56 1.08
N LEU A 248 -11.33 20.10 1.81
CA LEU A 248 -11.31 18.73 2.29
C LEU A 248 -12.26 18.61 3.47
N SER A 249 -13.21 17.68 3.39
CA SER A 249 -14.08 17.31 4.50
C SER A 249 -14.10 15.80 4.63
N PHE A 250 -13.83 15.30 5.83
CA PHE A 250 -13.64 13.88 6.07
C PHE A 250 -13.84 13.50 7.54
N ILE A 251 -14.25 12.26 7.75
CA ILE A 251 -14.14 11.61 9.06
C ILE A 251 -12.88 10.74 8.99
N PRO A 252 -11.77 11.08 9.65
CA PRO A 252 -10.49 10.38 9.47
C PRO A 252 -10.51 8.96 10.06
N PRO A 253 -9.76 8.01 9.48
CA PRO A 253 -9.33 6.82 10.18
C PRO A 253 -8.69 7.14 11.54
N ASP A 254 -8.73 6.18 12.45
CA ASP A 254 -7.99 6.25 13.72
C ASP A 254 -6.52 5.87 13.48
N GLY A 255 -5.58 6.64 14.04
CA GLY A 255 -4.14 6.39 13.91
C GLY A 255 -3.52 6.97 12.64
N ASN A 256 -2.53 6.26 12.10
CA ASN A 256 -1.74 6.69 10.95
C ASN A 256 -2.43 6.28 9.63
N PHE A 257 -2.53 7.20 8.68
CA PHE A 257 -3.01 6.92 7.32
C PHE A 257 -2.55 7.99 6.33
N ARG A 258 -2.50 7.66 5.05
CA ARG A 258 -2.30 8.65 3.98
C ARG A 258 -3.61 9.35 3.69
N LEU A 259 -3.69 10.66 3.90
CA LEU A 259 -4.90 11.45 3.63
C LEU A 259 -5.09 11.70 2.14
N LEU A 260 -4.02 12.12 1.46
CA LEU A 260 -4.01 12.34 0.02
C LEU A 260 -2.59 12.33 -0.54
N SER A 261 -2.50 12.18 -1.85
CA SER A 261 -1.31 12.51 -2.65
C SER A 261 -1.70 13.49 -3.75
N TYR A 262 -0.76 14.31 -4.19
CA TYR A 262 -0.95 15.30 -5.24
C TYR A 262 0.31 15.41 -6.09
N HIS A 263 0.13 15.97 -7.28
CA HIS A 263 1.21 16.40 -8.15
C HIS A 263 1.15 17.91 -8.30
N VAL A 264 2.29 18.56 -8.45
CA VAL A 264 2.35 19.95 -8.92
C VAL A 264 3.10 19.93 -10.23
N SER A 265 2.37 20.19 -11.32
CA SER A 265 2.95 20.10 -12.66
C SER A 265 3.99 21.18 -12.92
N SER A 266 4.89 20.90 -13.86
CA SER A 266 5.95 21.83 -14.29
C SER A 266 5.44 23.11 -14.95
N GLN A 267 4.13 23.24 -15.17
CA GLN A 267 3.51 24.50 -15.60
C GLN A 267 3.50 25.54 -14.47
N ASN A 268 3.55 25.08 -13.23
CA ASN A 268 3.66 25.93 -12.06
C ASN A 268 5.14 26.26 -11.80
N LEU A 269 5.40 27.45 -11.25
CA LEU A 269 6.74 27.85 -10.84
C LEU A 269 7.13 27.07 -9.58
N VAL A 270 7.95 26.03 -9.74
CA VAL A 270 8.54 25.28 -8.63
C VAL A 270 9.87 25.90 -8.23
N ALA A 271 9.96 26.37 -6.99
CA ALA A 271 11.19 26.91 -6.44
C ALA A 271 12.11 25.78 -6.00
N ILE A 272 13.23 25.58 -6.71
CA ILE A 272 14.22 24.57 -6.31
C ILE A 272 14.98 25.10 -5.07
N PRO A 273 15.05 24.31 -3.98
CA PRO A 273 15.67 24.75 -2.73
C PRO A 273 17.20 24.84 -2.78
N VAL A 274 17.81 24.35 -3.86
CA VAL A 274 19.25 24.30 -4.08
C VAL A 274 19.63 24.84 -5.46
N TYR A 275 20.77 25.51 -5.54
CA TYR A 275 21.34 25.97 -6.80
C TYR A 275 22.51 25.07 -7.20
N ILE A 276 22.41 24.43 -8.37
CA ILE A 276 23.42 23.50 -8.88
C ILE A 276 23.98 24.05 -10.19
N LYS A 277 25.31 24.22 -10.25
CA LYS A 277 26.02 24.62 -11.47
C LYS A 277 27.09 23.59 -11.82
N HIS A 278 26.88 22.89 -12.92
CA HIS A 278 27.79 21.88 -13.43
C HIS A 278 29.02 22.55 -14.06
N ASN A 279 30.22 22.00 -13.82
CA ASN A 279 31.44 22.41 -14.50
C ASN A 279 32.14 21.15 -15.04
N ILE A 280 32.15 21.01 -16.37
CA ILE A 280 32.81 19.90 -17.06
C ILE A 280 33.98 20.48 -17.83
N THR A 281 35.19 20.01 -17.53
CA THR A 281 36.41 20.39 -18.23
C THR A 281 37.02 19.17 -18.89
N PHE A 282 37.26 19.24 -20.19
CA PHE A 282 37.99 18.20 -20.92
C PHE A 282 39.47 18.58 -20.94
N ARG A 283 40.35 17.65 -20.55
CA ARG A 283 41.80 17.86 -20.66
C ARG A 283 42.22 17.69 -22.12
N GLU A 284 42.77 18.73 -22.73
CA GLU A 284 43.47 18.63 -24.01
C GLU A 284 44.82 17.94 -23.78
N GLY A 285 44.87 16.61 -23.94
CA GLY A 285 46.08 15.86 -23.66
C GLY A 285 45.96 14.35 -23.83
N SER A 286 45.69 13.93 -25.07
CA SER A 286 45.97 12.61 -25.70
C SER A 286 44.78 12.16 -26.53
N SER A 287 45.06 11.73 -27.75
CA SER A 287 44.11 11.28 -28.77
C SER A 287 43.40 9.95 -28.44
N GLN A 288 43.24 9.62 -27.16
CA GLN A 288 42.51 8.45 -26.69
C GLN A 288 41.62 8.84 -25.52
N GLY A 289 40.36 9.17 -25.81
CA GLY A 289 39.34 9.30 -24.79
C GLY A 289 39.05 7.95 -24.15
N ARG A 290 39.64 7.68 -22.98
CA ARG A 290 39.10 6.73 -22.01
C ARG A 290 38.58 7.52 -20.82
N PHE A 291 37.39 7.16 -20.37
CA PHE A 291 36.88 7.55 -19.06
C PHE A 291 37.60 6.66 -18.03
N ASP A 292 38.42 7.26 -17.18
CA ASP A 292 38.86 6.63 -15.92
C ASP A 292 37.73 6.68 -14.90
#